data_AF-A0A936VHN8-F1
#
_entry.id   AF-A0A936VHN8-F1
#
_cell.length_a   1.000
_cell.length_b   1.000
_cell.length_c   1.000
_cell.angle_alpha   90.00
_cell.angle_beta   90.00
_cell.angle_gamma   90.00
#
_symmetry.space_group_name_H-M   'P 1'
#
loop_
_entity.id
_entity.type
_entity.pdbx_description
1 polymer ?
#
loop_
_entity_poly.entity_id
_entity_poly.type
_entity_poly.pdbx_seq_one_letter_code
_entity_poly.pdbx_strand_id
1 'polypeptide(L)'
;MLDVLSRYENLGTPQFFSELFNQLIAVSRGWTSNHVQEHFFNRIIDGNHVFDGCLPLAESIGAVVVSNDGFITLHPSLVPALVSESYLKNKFLEMVLISAKKDDLFHQIFCSDYISYDIIYRLIQIDVGAFRFRYANFRQLLLTFDFLFPHPDSNIRKYIVNSKYKKLFES
;
A
#
# COMPACT_ATOMS: atom_id res chain seq x y z
N MET A 1 -5.79 5.87 10.60
CA MET A 1 -5.78 5.19 9.29
C MET A 1 -5.49 3.69 9.44
N LEU A 2 -4.30 3.30 9.92
CA LEU A 2 -3.86 1.90 9.99
C LEU A 2 -4.75 1.04 10.89
N ASP A 3 -5.31 1.63 11.95
CA ASP A 3 -6.26 0.95 12.83
C ASP A 3 -7.53 0.50 12.08
N VAL A 4 -8.08 1.37 11.23
CA VAL A 4 -9.25 1.06 10.40
C VAL A 4 -8.87 0.06 9.32
N LEU A 5 -7.74 0.28 8.65
CA LEU A 5 -7.28 -0.61 7.57
C LEU A 5 -6.98 -2.02 8.08
N SER A 6 -6.58 -2.19 9.34
CA SER A 6 -6.33 -3.51 9.95
C SER A 6 -7.54 -4.45 9.97
N ARG A 7 -8.74 -3.93 9.70
CA ARG A 7 -9.99 -4.72 9.69
C ARG A 7 -10.24 -5.42 8.36
N TYR A 8 -9.54 -5.02 7.30
CA TYR A 8 -9.71 -5.60 5.97
C TYR A 8 -8.73 -6.74 5.74
N GLU A 9 -9.16 -7.72 4.94
CA GLU A 9 -8.32 -8.86 4.59
C GLU A 9 -7.22 -8.45 3.61
N ASN A 10 -7.58 -7.68 2.57
CA ASN A 10 -6.66 -7.30 1.50
C ASN A 10 -6.70 -5.80 1.19
N LEU A 11 -5.53 -5.17 1.28
CA LEU A 11 -5.34 -3.76 0.96
C LEU A 11 -5.01 -3.49 -0.52
N GLY A 12 -4.94 -4.54 -1.33
CA GLY A 12 -4.78 -4.47 -2.78
C GLY A 12 -3.36 -4.68 -3.27
N THR A 13 -3.23 -4.72 -4.60
CA THR A 13 -1.97 -4.98 -5.30
C THR A 13 -1.75 -3.95 -6.41
N PRO A 14 -0.51 -3.78 -6.92
CA PRO A 14 -0.22 -2.90 -8.03
C PRO A 14 -1.12 -3.14 -9.25
N GLN A 15 -1.37 -4.40 -9.60
CA GLN A 15 -2.23 -4.75 -10.73
C GLN A 15 -3.68 -4.36 -10.48
N PHE A 16 -4.21 -4.59 -9.26
CA PHE A 16 -5.55 -4.15 -8.89
C PHE A 16 -5.71 -2.63 -9.06
N PHE A 17 -4.79 -1.85 -8.48
CA PHE A 17 -4.87 -0.39 -8.55
C PHE A 17 -4.64 0.14 -9.95
N SER A 18 -3.72 -0.45 -10.71
CA SER A 18 -3.52 -0.12 -12.12
C SER A 18 -4.81 -0.29 -12.91
N GLU A 19 -5.48 -1.44 -12.75
CA GLU A 19 -6.72 -1.71 -13.46
C GLU A 19 -7.83 -0.76 -13.02
N LEU A 20 -8.06 -0.62 -11.71
CA LEU A 20 -9.08 0.29 -11.18
C LEU A 20 -8.88 1.71 -11.69
N PHE A 21 -7.67 2.25 -11.59
CA PHE A 21 -7.41 3.64 -11.97
C PHE A 21 -7.54 3.87 -13.47
N ASN A 22 -7.16 2.89 -14.29
CA ASN A 22 -7.42 2.94 -15.73
C ASN A 22 -8.92 2.96 -16.04
N GLN A 23 -9.74 2.19 -15.31
CA GLN A 23 -11.19 2.21 -15.48
C GLN A 23 -11.81 3.56 -15.09
N LEU A 24 -11.33 4.17 -14.00
CA LEU A 24 -11.81 5.48 -13.52
C LEU A 24 -11.56 6.60 -14.55
N ILE A 25 -10.48 6.52 -15.34
CA ILE A 25 -10.17 7.54 -16.36
C ILE A 25 -10.78 7.23 -17.73
N ALA A 26 -11.06 5.96 -18.04
CA ALA A 26 -11.52 5.54 -19.36
C ALA A 26 -13.02 5.75 -19.57
N VAL A 27 -13.82 5.65 -18.51
CA VAL A 27 -15.28 5.64 -18.61
C VAL A 27 -15.86 7.02 -18.30
N SER A 28 -16.64 7.57 -19.24
CA SER A 28 -17.34 8.85 -19.07
C SER A 28 -18.47 8.80 -18.04
N ARG A 29 -19.08 7.62 -17.88
CA ARG A 29 -20.06 7.32 -16.84
C ARG A 29 -19.30 6.99 -15.55
N GLY A 30 -19.29 7.91 -14.59
CA GLY A 30 -18.53 7.78 -13.35
C GLY A 30 -18.73 6.42 -12.64
N TRP A 31 -17.67 5.94 -12.00
CA TRP A 31 -17.70 4.68 -11.26
C TRP A 31 -18.21 4.89 -9.84
N THR A 32 -18.89 3.90 -9.28
CA THR A 32 -19.34 3.88 -7.88
C THR A 32 -18.71 2.68 -7.17
N SER A 33 -18.80 2.61 -5.84
CA SER A 33 -18.31 1.45 -5.08
C SER A 33 -18.94 0.13 -5.55
N ASN A 34 -20.22 0.15 -5.96
CA ASN A 34 -20.90 -1.04 -6.48
C ASN A 34 -20.30 -1.48 -7.82
N HIS A 35 -20.01 -0.54 -8.73
CA HIS A 35 -19.35 -0.87 -9.99
C HIS A 35 -17.96 -1.50 -9.76
N VAL A 36 -17.20 -0.99 -8.77
CA VAL A 36 -15.92 -1.59 -8.39
C VAL A 36 -16.11 -3.02 -7.88
N GLN A 37 -17.07 -3.24 -6.97
CA GLN A 37 -17.35 -4.57 -6.43
C GLN A 37 -17.75 -5.56 -7.54
N GLU A 38 -18.68 -5.17 -8.41
CA GLU A 38 -19.14 -5.99 -9.54
C GLU A 38 -18.00 -6.33 -10.50
N HIS A 39 -17.15 -5.35 -10.83
CA HIS A 39 -16.05 -5.53 -11.77
C HIS A 39 -14.95 -6.48 -11.28
N PHE A 40 -14.72 -6.52 -9.96
CA PHE A 40 -13.70 -7.37 -9.34
C PHE A 40 -14.26 -8.65 -8.70
N PHE A 41 -15.59 -8.84 -8.74
CA PHE A 41 -16.24 -10.02 -8.19
C PHE A 41 -15.77 -11.31 -8.89
N ASN A 42 -15.44 -12.35 -8.09
CA ASN A 42 -14.92 -13.64 -8.56
C ASN A 42 -13.66 -13.59 -9.46
N ARG A 43 -12.92 -12.48 -9.46
CA ARG A 43 -11.66 -12.37 -10.19
C ARG A 43 -10.48 -12.69 -9.29
N ILE A 44 -9.43 -13.20 -9.91
CA ILE A 44 -8.15 -13.43 -9.26
C ILE A 44 -7.14 -12.45 -9.85
N ILE A 45 -6.54 -11.61 -9.00
CA ILE A 45 -5.51 -10.64 -9.37
C ILE A 45 -4.33 -10.83 -8.42
N ASP A 46 -3.15 -11.11 -8.99
CA ASP A 46 -1.92 -11.41 -8.25
C ASP A 46 -2.12 -12.50 -7.16
N GLY A 47 -2.96 -13.50 -7.45
CA GLY A 47 -3.30 -14.59 -6.51
C GLY A 47 -4.33 -14.24 -5.42
N ASN A 48 -4.83 -13.00 -5.39
CA ASN A 48 -5.85 -12.56 -4.44
C ASN A 48 -7.26 -12.62 -5.05
N HIS A 49 -8.26 -12.92 -4.22
CA HIS A 49 -9.67 -13.03 -4.61
C HIS A 49 -10.61 -12.18 -3.72
N VAL A 50 -10.07 -11.60 -2.65
CA VAL A 50 -10.77 -10.65 -1.75
C VAL A 50 -10.13 -9.28 -1.96
N PHE A 51 -10.95 -8.24 -2.12
CA PHE A 51 -10.51 -6.86 -2.40
C PHE A 51 -11.27 -5.84 -1.53
N ASP A 52 -11.62 -6.23 -0.32
CA ASP A 52 -12.45 -5.49 0.63
C ASP A 52 -11.81 -4.18 1.15
N GLY A 53 -10.49 -4.16 1.30
CA GLY A 53 -9.74 -3.01 1.80
C GLY A 53 -9.15 -2.10 0.72
N CYS A 54 -9.31 -2.42 -0.56
CA CYS A 54 -8.63 -1.71 -1.64
C CYS A 54 -9.16 -0.29 -1.86
N LEU A 55 -10.49 -0.13 -1.97
CA LEU A 55 -11.12 1.17 -2.11
C LEU A 55 -11.01 2.00 -0.80
N PRO A 56 -11.26 1.42 0.39
CA PRO A 56 -10.97 2.10 1.66
C PRO A 56 -9.52 2.59 1.78
N LEU A 57 -8.53 1.80 1.36
CA LEU A 57 -7.14 2.24 1.33
C LEU A 57 -7.00 3.45 0.39
N ALA A 58 -7.43 3.32 -0.86
CA ALA A 58 -7.29 4.37 -1.86
C ALA A 58 -7.92 5.69 -1.41
N GLU A 59 -9.07 5.66 -0.77
CA GLU A 59 -9.70 6.84 -0.19
C GLU A 59 -8.87 7.39 0.98
N SER A 60 -8.45 6.52 1.92
CA SER A 60 -7.72 6.93 3.13
C SER A 60 -6.38 7.63 2.84
N ILE A 61 -5.75 7.28 1.71
CA ILE A 61 -4.49 7.89 1.28
C ILE A 61 -4.68 9.06 0.31
N GLY A 62 -5.94 9.41 -0.01
CA GLY A 62 -6.30 10.46 -0.97
C GLY A 62 -6.00 10.10 -2.43
N ALA A 63 -5.82 8.81 -2.76
CA ALA A 63 -5.65 8.36 -4.14
C ALA A 63 -6.95 8.48 -4.93
N VAL A 64 -8.10 8.34 -4.27
CA VAL A 64 -9.41 8.62 -4.84
C VAL A 64 -10.25 9.49 -3.90
N VAL A 65 -11.26 10.14 -4.46
CA VAL A 65 -12.30 10.87 -3.72
C VAL A 65 -13.65 10.30 -4.11
N VAL A 66 -14.48 10.01 -3.12
CA VAL A 66 -15.88 9.63 -3.33
C VAL A 66 -16.75 10.86 -3.10
N SER A 67 -17.48 11.29 -4.13
CA SER A 67 -18.40 12.44 -4.04
C SER A 67 -19.72 12.06 -3.36
N ASN A 68 -20.51 13.06 -2.99
CA ASN A 68 -21.79 12.87 -2.28
C ASN A 68 -22.82 12.02 -3.05
N ASP A 69 -22.74 12.03 -4.39
CA ASP A 69 -23.53 11.20 -5.30
C ASP A 69 -22.93 9.81 -5.54
N GLY A 70 -21.84 9.48 -4.84
CA GLY A 70 -21.23 8.15 -4.82
C GLY A 70 -20.23 7.89 -5.95
N PHE A 71 -19.90 8.90 -6.76
CA PHE A 71 -18.91 8.73 -7.82
C PHE A 71 -17.47 8.80 -7.30
N ILE A 72 -16.65 7.91 -7.81
CA ILE A 72 -15.24 7.77 -7.47
C ILE A 72 -14.42 8.53 -8.51
N THR A 73 -13.61 9.48 -8.05
CA THR A 73 -12.69 10.26 -8.89
C THR A 73 -11.25 9.97 -8.50
N LEU A 74 -10.41 9.68 -9.49
CA LEU A 74 -8.97 9.47 -9.29
C LEU A 74 -8.27 10.79 -9.01
N HIS A 75 -7.35 10.79 -8.05
CA HIS A 75 -6.52 11.97 -7.78
C HIS A 75 -5.66 12.33 -9.02
N PRO A 76 -5.66 13.59 -9.49
CA PRO A 76 -5.00 13.96 -10.75
C PRO A 76 -3.51 13.62 -10.81
N SER A 77 -2.81 13.62 -9.67
CA SER A 77 -1.38 13.29 -9.63
C SER A 77 -1.07 11.82 -9.93
N LEU A 78 -2.06 10.93 -9.90
CA LEU A 78 -1.89 9.50 -10.22
C LEU A 78 -2.04 9.23 -11.72
N VAL A 79 -2.72 10.09 -12.48
CA VAL A 79 -2.94 9.89 -13.93
C VAL A 79 -1.62 9.72 -14.69
N PRO A 80 -0.59 10.57 -14.51
CA PRO A 80 0.69 10.38 -15.18
C PRO A 80 1.43 9.11 -14.74
N ALA A 81 1.11 8.58 -13.55
CA ALA A 81 1.75 7.39 -13.01
C ALA A 81 1.22 6.09 -13.65
N LEU A 82 0.06 6.13 -14.32
CA LEU A 82 -0.55 4.96 -14.97
C LEU A 82 0.20 4.47 -16.22
N VAL A 83 1.17 5.24 -16.72
CA VAL A 83 1.98 4.86 -17.89
C VAL A 83 2.89 3.65 -17.63
N SER A 84 3.18 3.33 -16.36
CA SER A 84 3.93 2.13 -15.99
C SER A 84 3.63 1.70 -14.57
N GLU A 85 3.61 0.39 -14.33
CA GLU A 85 3.40 -0.17 -13.00
C GLU A 85 4.44 0.32 -11.98
N SER A 86 5.71 0.38 -12.36
CA SER A 86 6.79 0.86 -11.48
C SER A 86 6.54 2.31 -11.02
N TYR A 87 6.10 3.18 -11.92
CA TYR A 87 5.79 4.57 -11.55
C TYR A 87 4.55 4.64 -10.65
N LEU A 88 3.50 3.88 -10.98
CA LEU A 88 2.32 3.76 -10.13
C LEU A 88 2.67 3.27 -8.73
N LYS A 89 3.46 2.20 -8.59
CA LYS A 89 3.92 1.66 -7.31
C LYS A 89 4.61 2.74 -6.48
N ASN A 90 5.55 3.47 -7.07
CA ASN A 90 6.28 4.54 -6.38
C ASN A 90 5.34 5.65 -5.92
N LYS A 91 4.44 6.13 -6.80
CA LYS A 91 3.54 7.25 -6.49
C LYS A 91 2.48 6.86 -5.46
N PHE A 92 1.92 5.67 -5.59
CA PHE A 92 0.94 5.13 -4.65
C PHE A 92 1.58 4.92 -3.26
N LEU A 93 2.76 4.30 -3.21
CA LEU A 93 3.48 4.09 -1.96
C LEU A 93 3.90 5.41 -1.29
N GLU A 94 4.28 6.43 -2.06
CA GLU A 94 4.51 7.78 -1.53
C GLU A 94 3.27 8.32 -0.81
N MET A 95 2.08 8.19 -1.42
CA MET A 95 0.81 8.61 -0.81
C MET A 95 0.47 7.80 0.45
N VAL A 96 0.71 6.49 0.43
CA VAL A 96 0.57 5.60 1.61
C VAL A 96 1.46 6.10 2.74
N LEU A 97 2.75 6.33 2.49
CA LEU A 97 3.71 6.73 3.51
C LEU A 97 3.42 8.13 4.07
N ILE A 98 3.03 9.10 3.24
CA ILE A 98 2.63 10.44 3.68
C ILE A 98 1.41 10.37 4.60
N SER A 99 0.43 9.54 4.25
CA SER A 99 -0.80 9.39 5.02
C SER A 99 -0.55 8.61 6.31
N ALA A 100 0.25 7.55 6.26
CA ALA A 100 0.59 6.71 7.40
C ALA A 100 1.45 7.43 8.44
N LYS A 101 2.35 8.34 8.03
CA LYS A 101 3.17 9.16 8.94
C LYS A 101 2.37 10.02 9.92
N LYS A 102 1.07 10.20 9.71
CA LYS A 102 0.17 10.94 10.61
C LYS A 102 -0.49 10.02 11.65
N ASP A 103 -0.22 8.72 11.60
CA ASP A 103 -0.84 7.70 12.44
C ASP A 103 0.15 7.23 13.50
N ASP A 104 -0.25 7.27 14.78
CA ASP A 104 0.58 6.80 15.89
C ASP A 104 1.05 5.36 15.71
N LEU A 105 0.24 4.51 15.05
CA LEU A 105 0.60 3.11 14.79
C LEU A 105 1.75 2.99 13.80
N PHE A 106 1.90 3.93 12.88
CA PHE A 106 3.05 3.94 11.98
C PHE A 106 4.33 4.16 12.79
N HIS A 107 4.31 5.10 13.74
CA HIS A 107 5.45 5.34 14.62
C HIS A 107 5.77 4.15 15.53
N GLN A 108 4.77 3.36 15.93
CA GLN A 108 4.98 2.13 16.69
C GLN A 108 5.65 1.02 15.88
N ILE A 109 5.36 0.92 14.58
CA ILE A 109 5.98 -0.06 13.67
C ILE A 109 7.41 0.37 13.34
N PHE A 110 7.61 1.66 13.06
CA PHE A 110 8.88 2.23 12.61
C PHE A 110 9.61 2.98 13.74
N CYS A 111 9.72 2.37 14.92
CA CYS A 111 10.51 2.90 16.04
C CYS A 111 11.87 2.20 16.17
N SER A 112 12.75 2.78 17.00
CA SER A 112 14.09 2.25 17.27
C SER A 112 14.10 0.83 17.83
N ASP A 113 13.03 0.41 18.51
CA ASP A 113 12.96 -0.93 19.12
C ASP A 113 12.87 -2.04 18.06
N TYR A 114 12.34 -1.71 16.88
CA TYR A 114 12.16 -2.66 15.78
C TYR A 114 13.10 -2.41 14.60
N ILE A 115 13.84 -1.30 14.59
CA ILE A 115 14.73 -0.93 13.51
C ILE A 115 16.18 -1.24 13.90
N SER A 116 16.89 -1.89 12.98
CA SER A 116 18.34 -2.10 13.11
C SER A 116 19.05 -1.76 11.81
N TYR A 117 20.29 -1.30 11.91
CA TYR A 117 21.10 -0.92 10.76
C TYR A 117 22.25 -1.91 10.59
N ASP A 118 22.29 -2.56 9.42
CA ASP A 118 23.42 -3.36 8.99
C ASP A 118 24.48 -2.43 8.40
N ILE A 119 25.57 -2.24 9.14
CA ILE A 119 26.65 -1.31 8.77
C ILE A 119 27.42 -1.83 7.54
N ILE A 120 27.59 -3.15 7.41
CA ILE A 120 28.39 -3.78 6.36
C ILE A 120 27.72 -3.56 5.01
N TYR A 121 26.42 -3.85 4.93
CA TYR A 121 25.66 -3.74 3.70
C TYR A 121 24.89 -2.43 3.57
N ARG A 122 25.01 -1.55 4.58
CA ARG A 122 24.27 -0.29 4.70
C ARG A 122 22.75 -0.49 4.58
N LEU A 123 22.22 -1.56 5.16
CA LEU A 123 20.80 -1.92 5.03
C LEU A 123 20.04 -1.52 6.29
N ILE A 124 18.84 -0.99 6.11
CA ILE A 124 17.88 -0.82 7.20
C ILE A 124 17.06 -2.09 7.27
N GLN A 125 16.98 -2.66 8.46
CA GLN A 125 16.24 -3.88 8.74
C GLN A 125 15.15 -3.59 9.76
N ILE A 126 13.99 -4.21 9.58
CA ILE A 126 12.83 -4.10 10.47
C ILE A 126 12.49 -5.49 11.00
N ASP A 127 12.37 -5.63 12.31
CA ASP A 127 11.95 -6.89 12.94
C ASP A 127 10.54 -7.28 12.50
N VAL A 128 10.32 -8.58 12.21
CA VAL A 128 8.99 -9.08 11.81
C VAL A 128 7.94 -8.79 12.88
N GLY A 129 8.33 -8.76 14.16
CA GLY A 129 7.49 -8.46 15.31
C GLY A 129 6.94 -7.03 15.35
N ALA A 130 7.50 -6.09 14.57
CA ALA A 130 6.93 -4.76 14.38
C ALA A 130 5.51 -4.85 13.82
N PHE A 131 5.29 -5.80 12.92
CA PHE A 131 4.01 -6.07 12.26
C PHE A 131 3.25 -7.17 13.00
N ARG A 132 2.85 -6.88 14.26
CA ARG A 132 1.94 -7.72 15.06
C ARG A 132 0.82 -8.28 14.19
N PHE A 133 0.19 -9.40 14.58
CA PHE A 133 -0.85 -10.07 13.78
C PHE A 133 -1.91 -9.11 13.20
N ARG A 134 -2.31 -8.11 13.99
CA ARG A 134 -3.25 -7.06 13.60
C ARG A 134 -2.85 -6.27 12.34
N TYR A 135 -1.57 -6.13 12.02
CA TYR A 135 -1.07 -5.31 10.90
C TYR A 135 -0.44 -6.16 9.78
N ALA A 136 -0.80 -7.44 9.72
CA ALA A 136 -0.31 -8.36 8.70
C ALA A 136 -0.67 -7.89 7.27
N ASN A 137 -1.83 -7.29 7.08
CA ASN A 137 -2.27 -6.76 5.79
C ASN A 137 -1.48 -5.52 5.35
N PHE A 138 -1.11 -4.63 6.27
CA PHE A 138 -0.25 -3.50 5.99
C PHE A 138 1.18 -3.95 5.66
N ARG A 139 1.70 -4.95 6.39
CA ARG A 139 2.96 -5.61 6.03
C ARG A 139 2.91 -6.19 4.62
N GLN A 140 1.83 -6.89 4.28
CA GLN A 140 1.65 -7.47 2.96
C GLN A 140 1.63 -6.39 1.88
N LEU A 141 0.93 -5.28 2.11
CA LEU A 141 0.96 -4.11 1.22
C LEU A 141 2.39 -3.61 1.00
N LEU A 142 3.17 -3.41 2.07
CA LEU A 142 4.55 -2.95 1.97
C LEU A 142 5.48 -3.93 1.21
N LEU A 143 5.24 -5.24 1.33
CA LEU A 143 5.95 -6.26 0.55
C LEU A 143 5.56 -6.20 -0.93
N THR A 144 4.26 -6.17 -1.22
CA THR A 144 3.74 -6.18 -2.60
C THR A 144 4.12 -4.90 -3.37
N PHE A 145 4.30 -3.77 -2.66
CA PHE A 145 4.74 -2.50 -3.23
C PHE A 145 6.26 -2.30 -3.23
N ASP A 146 7.05 -3.34 -2.97
CA ASP A 146 8.53 -3.33 -2.95
C ASP A 146 9.12 -2.32 -1.94
N PHE A 147 8.39 -1.98 -0.88
CA PHE A 147 8.94 -1.18 0.22
C PHE A 147 9.82 -2.06 1.13
N LEU A 148 9.36 -3.28 1.39
CA LEU A 148 10.06 -4.30 2.17
C LEU A 148 10.42 -5.50 1.29
N PHE A 149 11.52 -6.14 1.64
CA PHE A 149 11.88 -7.46 1.14
C PHE A 149 12.13 -8.41 2.33
N PRO A 150 11.78 -9.69 2.22
CA PRO A 150 12.21 -10.67 3.22
C PRO A 150 13.75 -10.71 3.28
N HIS A 151 14.30 -10.94 4.47
CA HIS A 151 15.73 -11.16 4.60
C HIS A 151 16.15 -12.41 3.78
N PRO A 152 17.27 -12.37 3.03
CA PRO A 152 17.69 -13.49 2.19
C PRO A 152 18.05 -14.75 2.99
N ASP A 153 18.53 -14.58 4.23
CA ASP A 153 18.66 -15.67 5.20
C ASP A 153 17.33 -15.89 5.94
N SER A 154 16.72 -17.06 5.75
CA SER A 154 15.43 -17.45 6.35
C SER A 154 15.48 -17.63 7.87
N ASN A 155 16.67 -17.74 8.48
CA ASN A 155 16.82 -17.79 9.93
C ASN A 155 16.69 -16.40 10.57
N ILE A 156 16.87 -15.34 9.79
CA ILE A 156 16.80 -13.97 10.26
C ILE A 156 15.35 -13.47 10.11
N ARG A 157 14.69 -13.24 11.25
CA ARG A 157 13.29 -12.77 11.32
C ARG A 157 13.18 -11.25 11.12
N LYS A 158 13.69 -10.76 9.99
CA LYS A 158 13.66 -9.34 9.64
C LYS A 158 13.24 -9.12 8.19
N TYR A 159 12.80 -7.91 7.91
CA TYR A 159 12.61 -7.37 6.57
C TYR A 159 13.72 -6.37 6.26
N ILE A 160 14.11 -6.28 5.00
CA ILE A 160 15.03 -5.28 4.49
C ILE A 160 14.21 -4.17 3.84
N VAL A 161 14.46 -2.93 4.24
CA VAL A 161 13.87 -1.75 3.59
C VAL A 161 14.54 -1.53 2.24
N ASN A 162 13.75 -1.32 1.20
CA ASN A 162 14.26 -0.95 -0.12
C ASN A 162 15.11 0.32 -0.04
N SER A 163 16.29 0.28 -0.64
CA SER A 163 17.29 1.34 -0.55
C SER A 163 16.79 2.70 -1.03
N LYS A 164 15.79 2.72 -1.93
CA LYS A 164 15.11 3.94 -2.41
C LYS A 164 14.47 4.75 -1.28
N TYR A 165 14.08 4.10 -0.18
CA TYR A 165 13.36 4.74 0.93
C TYR A 165 14.22 4.96 2.18
N LYS A 166 15.54 4.74 2.12
CA LYS A 166 16.45 4.92 3.27
C LYS A 166 16.34 6.27 3.94
N LYS A 167 16.18 7.34 3.15
CA LYS A 167 16.02 8.72 3.64
C LYS A 167 14.87 8.91 4.63
N LEU A 168 13.89 8.00 4.68
CA LEU A 168 12.80 8.06 5.68
C LEU A 168 13.27 7.78 7.11
N PHE A 169 14.47 7.22 7.27
CA PHE A 169 15.02 6.73 8.55
C PHE A 169 16.33 7.42 8.94
N GLU A 170 16.82 8.36 8.11
CA GLU A 170 18.07 9.10 8.33
C GLU A 170 17.83 10.47 8.99
N SER A 171 16.60 10.73 9.48
CA SER A 171 16.17 12.00 10.11
C SER A 171 16.40 12.03 11.61
#